data_AF-X1ADJ3-F1
#
_entry.id   AF-X1ADJ3-F1
#
_cell.length_a   1.000
_cell.length_b   1.000
_cell.length_c   1.000
_cell.angle_alpha   90.00
_cell.angle_beta   90.00
_cell.angle_gamma   90.00
#
_symmetry.space_group_name_H-M   'P 1'
#
loop_
_entity.id
_entity.type
_entity.pdbx_description
1 polymer ?
#
loop_
_entity_poly.entity_id
_entity_poly.type
_entity_poly.pdbx_seq_one_letter_code
_entity_poly.pdbx_strand_id
1 'polypeptide(L)'
;FPDGFKIPKFYVGKPIIHLPTMKTHGHTGAIGGSLEMSSEEMKNGGITCAMKNAFGGLLTKRRHFSHQYMSEVLVDLLIIQKQIHPQILSVVDGTVCGDGAGPRTMIPRIKNHIIAGYDQVAVDSVVAHMLGFDPLKLPAIKLAHDEGLGCGDFEQIEIVGEDISKINWNFKVKRSLVIWGDQMVRKGPLSFINPLLKNEIFFMGPILASLVYHDMI
;
A
#
# COMPACT_ATOMS: atom_id res chain seq x y z
N PHE A 1 -13.60 -12.05 7.41
CA PHE A 1 -14.85 -12.04 6.63
C PHE A 1 -15.73 -13.22 7.06
N PRO A 2 -16.69 -13.05 8.00
CA PRO A 2 -17.45 -14.18 8.56
C PRO A 2 -18.29 -14.94 7.51
N ASP A 3 -18.83 -14.23 6.51
CA ASP A 3 -19.60 -14.83 5.41
C ASP A 3 -18.74 -15.23 4.19
N GLY A 4 -17.41 -15.23 4.36
CA GLY A 4 -16.46 -15.35 3.27
C GLY A 4 -16.37 -14.11 2.38
N PHE A 5 -15.62 -14.21 1.28
CA PHE A 5 -15.48 -13.16 0.28
C PHE A 5 -15.51 -13.76 -1.13
N LYS A 6 -15.87 -12.95 -2.14
CA LYS A 6 -15.99 -13.41 -3.52
C LYS A 6 -14.74 -13.03 -4.31
N ILE A 7 -14.14 -14.01 -4.99
CA ILE A 7 -13.07 -13.78 -5.97
C ILE A 7 -13.61 -13.84 -7.41
N PRO A 8 -13.05 -13.05 -8.34
CA PRO A 8 -13.37 -13.18 -9.76
C PRO A 8 -12.99 -14.56 -10.29
N LYS A 9 -13.96 -15.31 -10.84
CA LYS A 9 -13.73 -16.65 -11.44
C LYS A 9 -12.61 -16.63 -12.50
N PHE A 10 -12.44 -15.50 -13.19
CA PHE A 10 -11.43 -15.32 -14.23
C PHE A 10 -9.98 -15.48 -13.74
N TYR A 11 -9.69 -15.18 -12.46
CA TYR A 11 -8.33 -15.21 -11.91
C TYR A 11 -7.81 -16.61 -11.58
N VAL A 12 -8.71 -17.54 -11.25
CA VAL A 12 -8.35 -18.87 -10.75
C VAL A 12 -7.59 -19.66 -11.82
N GLY A 13 -6.41 -20.17 -11.45
CA GLY A 13 -5.56 -21.01 -12.31
C GLY A 13 -4.78 -20.25 -13.37
N LYS A 14 -4.76 -18.91 -13.35
CA LYS A 14 -4.04 -18.11 -14.35
C LYS A 14 -2.83 -17.40 -13.76
N PRO A 15 -1.70 -17.34 -14.48
CA PRO A 15 -0.59 -16.49 -14.07
C PRO A 15 -1.03 -15.02 -14.05
N ILE A 16 -0.41 -14.22 -13.19
CA ILE A 16 -0.71 -12.79 -13.06
C ILE A 16 0.58 -11.96 -13.10
N ILE A 17 0.50 -10.80 -13.75
CA ILE A 17 1.57 -9.80 -13.78
C ILE A 17 1.06 -8.52 -13.08
N HIS A 18 1.80 -8.05 -12.10
CA HIS A 18 1.56 -6.80 -11.39
C HIS A 18 2.42 -5.70 -12.02
N LEU A 19 1.79 -4.58 -12.40
CA LEU A 19 2.46 -3.42 -12.98
C LEU A 19 2.29 -2.17 -12.08
N PRO A 20 2.80 -2.18 -10.83
CA PRO A 20 2.70 -1.02 -9.94
C PRO A 20 3.70 0.08 -10.31
N THR A 21 3.45 1.29 -9.80
CA THR A 21 4.39 2.42 -9.84
C THR A 21 5.02 2.64 -8.47
N MET A 22 6.33 2.95 -8.41
CA MET A 22 7.02 3.30 -7.17
C MET A 22 6.50 4.63 -6.59
N LYS A 23 5.84 4.59 -5.42
CA LYS A 23 5.36 5.81 -4.76
C LYS A 23 5.11 5.67 -3.26
N THR A 24 5.14 6.81 -2.57
CA THR A 24 4.70 6.96 -1.17
C THR A 24 3.18 7.00 -1.06
N HIS A 25 2.65 6.66 0.13
CA HIS A 25 1.21 6.67 0.38
C HIS A 25 0.85 6.82 1.87
N GLY A 26 -0.03 7.76 2.17
CA GLY A 26 -0.37 8.12 3.55
C GLY A 26 -1.11 7.06 4.37
N HIS A 27 -1.65 6.00 3.74
CA HIS A 27 -2.45 4.96 4.42
C HIS A 27 -1.73 3.63 4.68
N THR A 28 -0.48 3.45 4.23
CA THR A 28 0.20 2.14 4.29
C THR A 28 1.21 1.99 5.43
N GLY A 29 1.36 3.01 6.29
CA GLY A 29 2.28 2.96 7.43
C GLY A 29 1.66 2.42 8.74
N ALA A 30 0.37 2.09 8.73
CA ALA A 30 -0.33 1.69 9.96
C ALA A 30 -0.66 0.20 9.96
N ILE A 31 -0.45 -0.44 11.10
CA ILE A 31 -1.15 -1.68 11.47
C ILE A 31 -2.60 -1.29 11.79
N GLY A 32 -3.53 -2.21 11.57
CA GLY A 32 -4.95 -1.99 11.77
C GLY A 32 -5.32 -1.66 13.20
N GLY A 33 -6.54 -1.14 13.37
CA GLY A 33 -7.03 -0.63 14.65
C GLY A 33 -6.77 0.87 14.86
N SER A 34 -6.25 1.23 16.04
CA SER A 34 -6.02 2.62 16.48
C SER A 34 -4.75 3.22 15.85
N LEU A 35 -4.75 4.54 15.64
CA LEU A 35 -3.53 5.28 15.28
C LEU A 35 -2.42 5.20 16.35
N GLU A 36 -2.78 4.87 17.58
CA GLU A 36 -1.84 4.70 18.70
C GLU A 36 -0.95 3.46 18.54
N MET A 37 -1.38 2.47 17.75
CA MET A 37 -0.60 1.25 17.47
C MET A 37 0.42 1.45 16.34
N SER A 38 0.44 2.62 15.70
CA SER A 38 1.40 2.93 14.63
C SER A 38 2.67 3.53 15.24
N SER A 39 3.84 3.00 14.86
CA SER A 39 5.12 3.59 15.25
C SER A 39 5.22 5.04 14.77
N GLU A 40 5.90 5.90 15.54
CA GLU A 40 6.04 7.32 15.18
C GLU A 40 6.67 7.51 13.80
N GLU A 41 7.61 6.65 13.43
CA GLU A 41 8.28 6.66 12.13
C GLU A 41 7.32 6.41 10.97
N MET A 42 6.35 5.50 11.13
CA MET A 42 5.39 5.14 10.08
C MET A 42 4.06 5.88 10.19
N LYS A 43 3.93 6.81 11.15
CA LYS A 43 2.74 7.62 11.35
C LYS A 43 2.32 8.26 10.03
N ASN A 44 3.22 8.86 9.28
CA ASN A 44 2.81 9.58 8.07
C ASN A 44 2.41 8.68 6.89
N GLY A 45 2.66 7.38 6.95
CA GLY A 45 2.36 6.40 5.92
C GLY A 45 3.61 5.62 5.50
N GLY A 46 3.49 4.87 4.41
CA GLY A 46 4.57 4.05 3.88
C GLY A 46 4.63 4.11 2.36
N ILE A 47 4.86 2.97 1.73
CA ILE A 47 4.93 2.84 0.27
C ILE A 47 3.69 2.16 -0.30
N THR A 48 3.55 2.19 -1.62
CA THR A 48 2.63 1.29 -2.33
C THR A 48 3.34 0.70 -3.54
N CYS A 49 3.26 -0.61 -3.68
CA CYS A 49 3.85 -1.31 -4.80
C CYS A 49 3.05 -2.59 -5.10
N ALA A 50 3.70 -3.73 -5.31
CA ALA A 50 3.14 -4.95 -5.88
C ALA A 50 2.05 -5.56 -5.00
N MET A 51 2.27 -5.65 -3.68
CA MET A 51 1.29 -6.22 -2.75
C MET A 51 -0.03 -5.44 -2.78
N LYS A 52 0.04 -4.10 -2.83
CA LYS A 52 -1.16 -3.24 -2.89
C LYS A 52 -1.86 -3.27 -4.24
N ASN A 53 -1.18 -3.62 -5.32
CA ASN A 53 -1.81 -3.66 -6.64
C ASN A 53 -2.97 -4.67 -6.70
N ALA A 54 -2.89 -5.76 -5.93
CA ALA A 54 -3.96 -6.75 -5.77
C ALA A 54 -5.27 -6.18 -5.21
N PHE A 55 -5.18 -5.08 -4.44
CA PHE A 55 -6.32 -4.42 -3.81
C PHE A 55 -7.37 -3.96 -4.84
N GLY A 56 -6.93 -3.56 -6.04
CA GLY A 56 -7.83 -3.14 -7.11
C GLY A 56 -8.59 -4.27 -7.80
N GLY A 57 -8.02 -5.48 -7.82
CA GLY A 57 -8.60 -6.65 -8.52
C GLY A 57 -9.41 -7.57 -7.62
N LEU A 58 -8.92 -7.84 -6.40
CA LEU A 58 -9.51 -8.85 -5.51
C LEU A 58 -10.56 -8.29 -4.54
N LEU A 59 -10.42 -7.05 -4.10
CA LEU A 59 -11.45 -6.41 -3.27
C LEU A 59 -12.48 -5.74 -4.16
N THR A 60 -13.68 -6.31 -4.25
CA THR A 60 -14.80 -5.72 -5.02
C THR A 60 -15.73 -4.89 -4.14
N LYS A 61 -15.91 -5.28 -2.88
CA LYS A 61 -16.78 -4.60 -1.89
C LYS A 61 -15.95 -4.05 -0.73
N ARG A 62 -16.46 -2.99 -0.10
CA ARG A 62 -15.93 -2.43 1.18
C ARG A 62 -14.48 -1.93 1.15
N ARG A 63 -13.94 -1.57 -0.03
CA ARG A 63 -12.58 -1.02 -0.21
C ARG A 63 -12.22 0.08 0.81
N HIS A 64 -13.13 1.03 1.03
CA HIS A 64 -12.91 2.13 1.96
C HIS A 64 -12.80 1.68 3.43
N PHE A 65 -13.49 0.60 3.82
CA PHE A 65 -13.40 0.05 5.18
C PHE A 65 -12.09 -0.71 5.40
N SER A 66 -11.59 -1.38 4.35
CA SER A 66 -10.31 -2.09 4.40
C SER A 66 -9.12 -1.17 4.69
N HIS A 67 -9.24 0.15 4.48
CA HIS A 67 -8.21 1.11 4.88
C HIS A 67 -7.98 1.16 6.40
N GLN A 68 -8.94 0.69 7.22
CA GLN A 68 -8.74 0.57 8.66
C GLN A 68 -7.70 -0.51 9.01
N TYR A 69 -7.59 -1.57 8.22
CA TYR A 69 -6.70 -2.72 8.43
C TYR A 69 -5.85 -2.94 7.18
N MET A 70 -5.27 -1.86 6.64
CA MET A 70 -4.62 -1.88 5.32
C MET A 70 -3.56 -2.98 5.24
N SER A 71 -2.64 -3.01 6.20
CA SER A 71 -1.49 -3.93 6.16
C SER A 71 -1.92 -5.39 6.22
N GLU A 72 -2.84 -5.72 7.12
CA GLU A 72 -3.41 -7.07 7.27
C GLU A 72 -4.19 -7.49 6.04
N VAL A 73 -5.00 -6.58 5.48
CA VAL A 73 -5.73 -6.86 4.25
C VAL A 73 -4.77 -7.10 3.08
N LEU A 74 -3.63 -6.41 3.00
CA LEU A 74 -2.63 -6.68 1.95
C LEU A 74 -2.02 -8.07 2.07
N VAL A 75 -1.76 -8.53 3.30
CA VAL A 75 -1.26 -9.88 3.59
C VAL A 75 -2.32 -10.92 3.23
N ASP A 76 -3.57 -10.73 3.64
CA ASP A 76 -4.69 -11.60 3.25
C ASP A 76 -4.79 -11.72 1.73
N LEU A 77 -4.71 -10.59 1.01
CA LEU A 77 -4.72 -10.59 -0.45
C LEU A 77 -3.52 -11.32 -1.05
N LEU A 78 -2.32 -11.19 -0.47
CA LEU A 78 -1.14 -11.94 -0.90
C LEU A 78 -1.34 -13.46 -0.76
N ILE A 79 -1.91 -13.91 0.37
CA ILE A 79 -2.24 -15.33 0.59
C ILE A 79 -3.18 -15.83 -0.49
N ILE A 80 -4.26 -15.08 -0.75
CA ILE A 80 -5.25 -15.43 -1.77
C ILE A 80 -4.58 -15.53 -3.15
N GLN A 81 -3.74 -14.57 -3.50
CA GLN A 81 -3.03 -14.58 -4.78
C GLN A 81 -2.18 -15.82 -4.96
N LYS A 82 -1.39 -16.19 -3.95
CA LYS A 82 -0.54 -17.40 -3.99
C LYS A 82 -1.36 -18.69 -4.11
N GLN A 83 -2.59 -18.70 -3.62
CA GLN A 83 -3.50 -19.85 -3.74
C GLN A 83 -4.15 -19.96 -5.12
N ILE A 84 -4.50 -18.83 -5.74
CA ILE A 84 -5.28 -18.83 -6.99
C ILE A 84 -4.43 -18.70 -8.25
N HIS A 85 -3.21 -18.13 -8.14
CA HIS A 85 -2.32 -17.90 -9.27
C HIS A 85 -1.16 -18.89 -9.24
N PRO A 86 -0.94 -19.70 -10.29
CA PRO A 86 0.19 -20.61 -10.37
C PRO A 86 1.54 -19.87 -10.47
N GLN A 87 1.54 -18.66 -11.04
CA GLN A 87 2.70 -17.77 -11.09
C GLN A 87 2.28 -16.32 -10.86
N ILE A 88 3.11 -15.59 -10.12
CA ILE A 88 2.95 -14.16 -9.85
C ILE A 88 4.26 -13.49 -10.24
N LEU A 89 4.20 -12.54 -11.17
CA LEU A 89 5.34 -11.69 -11.53
C LEU A 89 4.98 -10.25 -11.18
N SER A 90 5.89 -9.51 -10.57
CA SER A 90 5.76 -8.08 -10.36
C SER A 90 6.81 -7.35 -11.18
N VAL A 91 6.40 -6.34 -11.94
CA VAL A 91 7.27 -5.45 -12.71
C VAL A 91 6.90 -4.02 -12.34
N VAL A 92 7.74 -3.41 -11.52
CA VAL A 92 7.51 -2.08 -10.95
C VAL A 92 8.10 -1.01 -11.87
N ASP A 93 7.27 -0.05 -12.22
CA ASP A 93 7.69 1.16 -12.92
C ASP A 93 8.24 2.20 -11.92
N GLY A 94 9.54 2.41 -11.98
CA GLY A 94 10.29 3.45 -11.26
C GLY A 94 10.88 4.49 -12.22
N THR A 95 10.35 4.63 -13.44
CA THR A 95 10.81 5.67 -14.37
C THR A 95 10.51 7.06 -13.80
N VAL A 96 9.27 7.25 -13.35
CA VAL A 96 8.81 8.42 -12.60
C VAL A 96 8.18 7.95 -11.28
N CYS A 97 8.84 8.26 -10.17
CA CYS A 97 8.40 7.89 -8.82
C CYS A 97 7.55 9.01 -8.20
N GLY A 98 6.63 8.65 -7.29
CA GLY A 98 5.83 9.61 -6.51
C GLY A 98 6.36 9.82 -5.09
N ASP A 99 6.80 11.04 -4.78
CA ASP A 99 7.24 11.48 -3.44
C ASP A 99 6.15 12.34 -2.76
N GLY A 100 6.16 12.48 -1.43
CA GLY A 100 5.27 13.41 -0.74
C GLY A 100 3.88 12.87 -0.42
N ALA A 101 2.84 13.64 -0.76
CA ALA A 101 1.47 13.41 -0.33
C ALA A 101 0.68 12.50 -1.29
N GLY A 102 1.11 11.24 -1.40
CA GLY A 102 0.39 10.22 -2.16
C GLY A 102 -0.95 9.81 -1.55
N PRO A 103 -1.92 9.36 -2.36
CA PRO A 103 -1.75 8.90 -3.75
C PRO A 103 -1.96 9.93 -4.87
N ARG A 104 -2.44 11.15 -4.58
CA ARG A 104 -2.85 12.13 -5.62
C ARG A 104 -1.89 13.31 -5.75
N THR A 105 -1.61 14.01 -4.65
CA THR A 105 -0.81 15.24 -4.61
C THR A 105 0.68 14.92 -4.40
N MET A 106 1.23 14.09 -5.29
CA MET A 106 2.62 13.63 -5.22
C MET A 106 3.54 14.59 -5.97
N ILE A 107 4.80 14.62 -5.56
CA ILE A 107 5.89 15.30 -6.26
C ILE A 107 6.55 14.25 -7.18
N PRO A 108 6.46 14.37 -8.51
CA PRO A 108 7.10 13.43 -9.42
C PRO A 108 8.62 13.55 -9.34
N ARG A 109 9.31 12.41 -9.30
CA ARG A 109 10.78 12.31 -9.27
C ARG A 109 11.23 11.34 -10.35
N ILE A 110 12.01 11.81 -11.31
CA ILE A 110 12.58 10.96 -12.36
C ILE A 110 13.70 10.12 -11.75
N LYS A 111 13.60 8.79 -11.90
CA LYS A 111 14.59 7.84 -11.38
C LYS A 111 15.03 6.80 -12.42
N ASN A 112 14.22 6.50 -13.44
CA ASN A 112 14.59 5.62 -14.55
C ASN A 112 14.95 4.18 -14.15
N HIS A 113 14.23 3.60 -13.18
CA HIS A 113 14.42 2.21 -12.77
C HIS A 113 13.23 1.34 -13.14
N ILE A 114 13.49 0.06 -13.42
CA ILE A 114 12.47 -0.99 -13.50
C ILE A 114 12.93 -2.12 -12.58
N ILE A 115 12.03 -2.57 -11.70
CA ILE A 115 12.31 -3.65 -10.75
C ILE A 115 11.38 -4.80 -11.09
N ALA A 116 11.91 -6.02 -11.19
CA ALA A 116 11.08 -7.20 -11.49
C ALA A 116 11.42 -8.36 -10.57
N GLY A 117 10.41 -9.12 -10.17
CA GLY A 117 10.60 -10.30 -9.32
C GLY A 117 9.33 -11.13 -9.15
N TYR A 118 9.52 -12.41 -8.82
CA TYR A 118 8.42 -13.35 -8.58
C TYR A 118 7.92 -13.32 -7.13
N ASP A 119 8.73 -12.82 -6.20
CA ASP A 119 8.32 -12.59 -4.82
C ASP A 119 7.88 -11.13 -4.64
N GLN A 120 6.58 -10.93 -4.42
CA GLN A 120 6.01 -9.59 -4.22
C GLN A 120 6.52 -8.91 -2.95
N VAL A 121 6.84 -9.68 -1.90
CA VAL A 121 7.36 -9.14 -0.64
C VAL A 121 8.78 -8.62 -0.87
N ALA A 122 9.62 -9.42 -1.53
CA ALA A 122 10.98 -9.02 -1.88
C ALA A 122 11.01 -7.79 -2.79
N VAL A 123 10.14 -7.75 -3.81
CA VAL A 123 9.99 -6.59 -4.70
C VAL A 123 9.59 -5.33 -3.91
N ASP A 124 8.60 -5.43 -3.02
CA ASP A 124 8.19 -4.30 -2.19
C ASP A 124 9.28 -3.88 -1.19
N SER A 125 10.07 -4.82 -0.66
CA SER A 125 11.24 -4.52 0.19
C SER A 125 12.34 -3.77 -0.53
N VAL A 126 12.68 -4.20 -1.75
CA VAL A 126 13.64 -3.48 -2.60
C VAL A 126 13.16 -2.07 -2.88
N VAL A 127 11.88 -1.92 -3.25
CA VAL A 127 11.27 -0.61 -3.50
C VAL A 127 11.29 0.26 -2.24
N ALA A 128 10.98 -0.31 -1.07
CA ALA A 128 11.03 0.41 0.20
C ALA A 128 12.43 0.94 0.50
N HIS A 129 13.45 0.10 0.37
CA HIS A 129 14.85 0.47 0.58
C HIS A 129 15.26 1.65 -0.32
N MET A 130 15.00 1.53 -1.63
CA MET A 130 15.35 2.57 -2.61
C MET A 130 14.65 3.90 -2.33
N LEU A 131 13.38 3.85 -1.91
CA LEU A 131 12.62 5.05 -1.52
C LEU A 131 13.13 5.65 -0.19
N GLY A 132 13.90 4.90 0.60
CA GLY A 132 14.51 5.34 1.85
C GLY A 132 13.76 4.92 3.10
N PHE A 133 12.99 3.84 3.02
CA PHE A 133 12.32 3.20 4.15
C PHE A 133 13.06 1.94 4.56
N ASP A 134 13.03 1.63 5.85
CA ASP A 134 13.39 0.30 6.35
C ASP A 134 12.25 -0.68 6.01
N PRO A 135 12.49 -1.70 5.18
CA PRO A 135 11.45 -2.65 4.76
C PRO A 135 10.76 -3.35 5.93
N LEU A 136 11.50 -3.74 6.96
CA LEU A 136 10.97 -4.49 8.10
C LEU A 136 10.23 -3.59 9.10
N LYS A 137 10.33 -2.26 8.96
CA LYS A 137 9.46 -1.33 9.69
C LYS A 137 8.13 -1.09 9.00
N LEU A 138 7.98 -1.46 7.73
CA LEU A 138 6.72 -1.36 7.00
C LEU A 138 5.81 -2.55 7.38
N PRO A 139 4.63 -2.32 7.97
CA PRO A 139 3.91 -3.42 8.59
C PRO A 139 3.43 -4.50 7.63
N ALA A 140 3.01 -4.14 6.42
CA ALA A 140 2.60 -5.13 5.42
C ALA A 140 3.75 -6.07 5.01
N ILE A 141 4.96 -5.52 4.84
CA ILE A 141 6.16 -6.29 4.49
C ILE A 141 6.56 -7.17 5.68
N LYS A 142 6.63 -6.59 6.88
CA LYS A 142 6.99 -7.30 8.10
C LYS A 142 6.06 -8.49 8.36
N LEU A 143 4.75 -8.27 8.31
CA LEU A 143 3.76 -9.32 8.51
C LEU A 143 3.88 -10.42 7.43
N ALA A 144 4.01 -10.06 6.16
CA ALA A 144 4.17 -11.05 5.10
C ALA A 144 5.47 -11.85 5.23
N HIS A 145 6.55 -11.22 5.68
CA HIS A 145 7.81 -11.88 5.97
C HIS A 145 7.71 -12.86 7.13
N ASP A 146 7.12 -12.43 8.25
CA ASP A 146 6.94 -13.26 9.45
C ASP A 146 6.06 -14.49 9.18
N GLU A 147 5.05 -14.35 8.32
CA GLU A 147 4.17 -15.43 7.86
C GLU A 147 4.82 -16.34 6.80
N GLY A 148 6.07 -16.08 6.40
CA GLY A 148 6.79 -16.87 5.40
C GLY A 148 6.22 -16.76 3.99
N LEU A 149 5.48 -15.69 3.68
CA LEU A 149 4.90 -15.46 2.35
C LEU A 149 5.93 -14.91 1.36
N GLY A 150 7.06 -14.40 1.83
CA GLY A 150 8.16 -13.92 1.00
C GLY A 150 9.27 -13.31 1.84
N CYS A 151 10.31 -12.81 1.18
CA CYS A 151 11.46 -12.23 1.85
C CYS A 151 11.28 -10.72 2.06
N GLY A 152 11.17 -10.29 3.33
CA GLY A 152 11.11 -8.89 3.71
C GLY A 152 12.48 -8.26 4.00
N ASP A 153 13.46 -9.08 4.35
CA ASP A 153 14.81 -8.66 4.73
C ASP A 153 15.66 -8.37 3.48
N PHE A 154 16.03 -7.10 3.30
CA PHE A 154 16.76 -6.63 2.12
C PHE A 154 18.09 -7.37 1.91
N GLU A 155 18.80 -7.69 2.99
CA GLU A 155 20.12 -8.35 2.92
C GLU A 155 20.04 -9.80 2.45
N GLN A 156 18.85 -10.42 2.50
CA GLN A 156 18.61 -11.79 2.04
C GLN A 156 18.10 -11.85 0.59
N ILE A 157 17.83 -10.71 -0.04
CA ILE A 157 17.29 -10.66 -1.40
C ILE A 157 18.45 -10.65 -2.39
N GLU A 158 18.46 -11.63 -3.29
CA GLU A 158 19.38 -11.64 -4.43
C GLU A 158 18.96 -10.57 -5.45
N ILE A 159 19.84 -9.59 -5.67
CA ILE A 159 19.67 -8.57 -6.71
C ILE A 159 20.49 -8.97 -7.94
N VAL A 160 19.79 -9.24 -9.03
CA VAL A 160 20.40 -9.43 -10.35
C VAL A 160 20.30 -8.13 -11.14
N GLY A 161 21.45 -7.57 -11.54
CA GLY A 161 21.51 -6.34 -12.32
C GLY A 161 22.34 -5.25 -11.63
N GLU A 162 21.83 -4.02 -11.62
CA GLU A 162 22.48 -2.88 -10.99
C GLU A 162 22.54 -3.04 -9.46
N ASP A 163 23.68 -2.69 -8.87
CA ASP A 163 23.83 -2.67 -7.41
C ASP A 163 23.06 -1.49 -6.83
N ILE A 164 21.98 -1.80 -6.11
CA ILE A 164 21.10 -0.85 -5.47
C ILE A 164 21.34 -0.71 -3.96
N SER A 165 22.34 -1.40 -3.39
CA SER A 165 22.61 -1.43 -1.94
C SER A 165 22.76 -0.03 -1.34
N LYS A 166 23.39 0.89 -2.08
CA LYS A 166 23.63 2.28 -1.68
C LYS A 166 22.52 3.26 -2.08
N ILE A 167 21.47 2.78 -2.74
CA ILE A 167 20.38 3.65 -3.20
C ILE A 167 19.42 3.92 -2.04
N ASN A 168 19.36 5.18 -1.63
CA ASN A 168 18.35 5.69 -0.71
C ASN A 168 17.98 7.11 -1.10
N TRP A 169 16.80 7.29 -1.70
CA TRP A 169 16.36 8.60 -2.18
C TRP A 169 15.72 9.49 -1.12
N ASN A 170 15.60 9.01 0.12
CA ASN A 170 15.08 9.78 1.25
C ASN A 170 13.69 10.41 1.00
N PHE A 171 12.80 9.69 0.32
CA PHE A 171 11.43 10.16 0.08
C PHE A 171 10.72 10.37 1.42
N LYS A 172 9.76 11.30 1.44
CA LYS A 172 9.04 11.65 2.65
C LYS A 172 7.55 11.50 2.42
N VAL A 173 6.88 10.71 3.27
CA VAL A 173 5.42 10.63 3.23
C VAL A 173 4.84 11.86 3.92
N LYS A 174 3.93 12.55 3.23
CA LYS A 174 3.09 13.59 3.83
C LYS A 174 1.64 13.14 3.81
N ARG A 175 0.90 13.40 4.88
CA ARG A 175 -0.57 13.23 4.87
C ARG A 175 -1.18 14.48 4.26
N SER A 176 -2.02 14.34 3.25
CA SER A 176 -2.89 15.45 2.83
C SER A 176 -3.96 15.71 3.90
N LEU A 177 -4.57 16.90 3.89
CA LEU A 177 -5.66 17.24 4.82
C LEU A 177 -6.80 16.22 4.75
N VAL A 178 -7.10 15.72 3.54
CA VAL A 178 -8.12 14.70 3.30
C VAL A 178 -7.74 13.37 3.97
N ILE A 179 -6.50 12.91 3.82
CA ILE A 179 -6.02 11.66 4.42
C ILE A 179 -5.97 11.78 5.95
N TRP A 180 -5.48 12.91 6.45
CA TRP A 180 -5.46 13.18 7.88
C TRP A 180 -6.87 13.15 8.48
N GLY A 181 -7.84 13.80 7.83
CA GLY A 181 -9.24 13.82 8.26
C GLY A 181 -9.88 12.42 8.24
N ASP A 182 -9.68 11.65 7.17
CA ASP A 182 -10.17 10.27 7.08
C ASP A 182 -9.61 9.40 8.21
N GLN A 183 -8.31 9.53 8.52
CA GLN A 183 -7.69 8.79 9.61
C GLN A 183 -8.18 9.22 11.00
N MET A 184 -8.42 10.51 11.24
CA MET A 184 -9.00 10.99 12.51
C MET A 184 -10.40 10.41 12.74
N VAL A 185 -11.22 10.34 11.68
CA VAL A 185 -12.56 9.76 11.73
C VAL A 185 -12.50 8.24 11.87
N ARG A 186 -11.58 7.55 11.20
CA ARG A 186 -11.60 6.07 11.17
C ARG A 186 -10.85 5.42 12.33
N LYS A 187 -9.80 6.08 12.82
CA LYS A 187 -8.81 5.51 13.75
C LYS A 187 -8.45 6.45 14.91
N GLY A 188 -8.95 7.68 14.89
CA GLY A 188 -8.61 8.73 15.86
C GLY A 188 -9.79 9.14 16.75
N PRO A 189 -9.67 10.29 17.42
CA PRO A 189 -10.67 10.76 18.40
C PRO A 189 -12.03 11.12 17.79
N LEU A 190 -12.09 11.29 16.46
CA LEU A 190 -13.34 11.57 15.73
C LEU A 190 -14.08 10.28 15.32
N SER A 191 -13.71 9.13 15.88
CA SER A 191 -14.33 7.83 15.58
C SER A 191 -15.84 7.77 15.86
N PHE A 192 -16.36 8.63 16.73
CA PHE A 192 -17.79 8.76 16.97
C PHE A 192 -18.58 9.26 15.73
N ILE A 193 -17.92 9.90 14.75
CA ILE A 193 -18.52 10.37 13.49
C ILE A 193 -18.59 9.25 12.44
N ASN A 194 -17.77 8.20 12.59
CA ASN A 194 -17.68 7.10 11.63
C ASN A 194 -19.04 6.44 11.28
N PRO A 195 -20.00 6.25 12.20
CA PRO A 195 -21.32 5.72 11.87
C PRO A 195 -22.11 6.61 10.90
N LEU A 196 -21.97 7.95 11.00
CA LEU A 196 -22.65 8.90 10.11
C LEU A 196 -22.08 8.82 8.69
N LEU A 197 -20.76 8.65 8.56
CA LEU A 197 -20.08 8.56 7.26
C LEU A 197 -20.27 7.21 6.55
N LYS A 198 -21.02 6.28 7.14
CA LYS A 198 -21.52 5.08 6.45
C LYS A 198 -22.78 5.35 5.63
N ASN A 199 -23.44 6.50 5.85
CA ASN A 199 -24.60 6.94 5.07
C ASN A 199 -24.12 7.67 3.81
N GLU A 200 -24.72 7.35 2.66
CA GLU A 200 -24.33 7.91 1.34
C GLU A 200 -24.40 9.44 1.28
N ILE A 201 -25.39 10.05 1.94
CA ILE A 201 -25.58 11.51 1.94
C ILE A 201 -24.44 12.21 2.69
N PHE A 202 -24.09 11.70 3.87
CA PHE A 202 -23.03 12.27 4.68
C PHE A 202 -21.64 11.98 4.09
N PHE A 203 -21.49 10.88 3.34
CA PHE A 203 -20.25 10.56 2.64
C PHE A 203 -19.99 11.48 1.43
N MET A 204 -21.02 12.18 0.92
CA MET A 204 -20.88 13.12 -0.20
C MET A 204 -20.03 14.36 0.15
N GLY A 205 -20.05 14.79 1.42
CA GLY A 205 -19.26 15.94 1.88
C GLY A 205 -17.75 15.73 1.74
N PRO A 206 -17.17 14.65 2.31
CA PRO A 206 -15.77 14.30 2.10
C PRO A 206 -15.38 14.10 0.63
N ILE A 207 -16.29 13.57 -0.21
CA ILE A 207 -16.06 13.43 -1.65
C ILE A 207 -15.88 14.81 -2.30
N LEU A 208 -16.80 15.75 -2.04
CA LEU A 208 -16.72 17.11 -2.57
C LEU A 208 -15.48 17.86 -2.06
N ALA A 209 -15.19 17.74 -0.76
CA ALA A 209 -13.99 18.34 -0.17
C ALA A 209 -12.69 17.77 -0.78
N SER A 210 -12.66 16.47 -1.05
CA SER A 210 -11.52 15.83 -1.73
C SER A 210 -11.39 16.30 -3.17
N LEU A 211 -12.50 16.46 -3.91
CA LEU A 211 -12.51 16.97 -5.27
C LEU A 211 -11.94 18.40 -5.33
N VAL A 212 -12.46 19.30 -4.50
CA VAL A 212 -11.97 20.68 -4.40
C VAL A 212 -10.49 20.73 -4.05
N TYR A 213 -10.06 19.95 -3.05
CA TYR A 213 -8.67 19.95 -2.60
C TYR A 213 -7.69 19.41 -3.65
N HIS A 214 -8.10 18.45 -4.47
CA HIS A 214 -7.21 17.85 -5.48
C HIS A 214 -7.21 18.55 -6.82
N ASP A 215 -8.32 19.20 -7.20
CA ASP A 215 -8.48 19.79 -8.54
C ASP A 215 -8.24 21.31 -8.54
N MET A 216 -8.28 21.97 -7.38
CA MET A 216 -8.09 23.44 -7.26
C MET A 216 -6.74 23.86 -6.65
N ILE A 217 -5.89 22.92 -6.23
CA ILE A 217 -4.55 23.15 -5.66
C ILE A 217 -3.52 22.49 -6.57
#